data_AF-A0A1G0XD79-F1
#
_entry.id   AF-A0A1G0XD79-F1
#
_cell.length_a   1.000
_cell.length_b   1.000
_cell.length_c   1.000
_cell.angle_alpha   90.00
_cell.angle_beta   90.00
_cell.angle_gamma   90.00
#
_symmetry.space_group_name_H-M   'P 1'
#
loop_
_entity.id
_entity.type
_entity.pdbx_description
1 polymer ?
#
loop_
_entity_poly.entity_id
_entity_poly.type
_entity_poly.pdbx_seq_one_letter_code
_entity_poly.pdbx_strand_id
1 'polypeptide(L)'
;MRPIYLIKDHDSFQRKIMLDMAWLSSHKQIRLPKYYLEDGIYLPYKSNNTSEIEKYFLTKDKILKEDTDHFFFKFPFKPEEVENAIQSY
;
A
#
# COMPACT_ATOMS: atom_id res chain seq x y z
N MET A 1 8.85 4.10 -13.62
CA MET A 1 8.19 4.04 -12.30
C MET A 1 8.37 2.63 -11.76
N ARG A 2 8.87 2.44 -10.53
CA ARG A 2 8.97 1.10 -9.95
C ARG A 2 7.57 0.60 -9.56
N PRO A 3 7.28 -0.71 -9.67
CA PRO A 3 6.04 -1.26 -9.17
C PRO A 3 6.00 -1.09 -7.65
N ILE A 4 4.84 -0.74 -7.11
CA ILE A 4 4.61 -0.61 -5.67
C ILE A 4 3.75 -1.77 -5.20
N TYR A 5 4.12 -2.37 -4.08
CA TYR A 5 3.39 -3.48 -3.49
C TYR A 5 2.86 -3.12 -2.10
N LEU A 6 1.58 -3.42 -1.87
CA LEU A 6 1.05 -3.58 -0.53
C LEU A 6 1.52 -4.91 0.05
N ILE A 7 1.83 -4.92 1.33
CA ILE A 7 2.27 -6.11 2.05
C ILE A 7 1.21 -6.49 3.08
N LYS A 8 0.96 -7.79 3.14
CA LYS A 8 0.23 -8.42 4.23
C LYS A 8 1.12 -9.46 4.86
N ASP A 9 1.36 -9.32 6.16
CA ASP A 9 2.03 -10.35 6.95
C ASP A 9 1.04 -11.51 7.18
N HIS A 10 1.42 -12.72 6.76
CA HIS A 10 0.83 -13.98 7.22
C HIS A 10 1.87 -14.69 8.10
N ASP A 11 1.41 -15.53 9.05
CA ASP A 11 2.24 -16.20 10.05
C ASP A 11 3.59 -16.74 9.54
N SER A 12 3.64 -17.24 8.30
CA SER A 12 4.85 -17.83 7.72
C SER A 12 5.35 -17.14 6.44
N PHE A 13 4.66 -16.14 5.90
CA PHE A 13 5.08 -15.46 4.66
C PHE A 13 4.44 -14.08 4.48
N GLN A 14 5.05 -13.25 3.64
CA GLN A 14 4.48 -11.97 3.25
C GLN A 14 3.78 -12.07 1.90
N ARG A 15 2.48 -11.75 1.85
CA ARG A 15 1.75 -11.62 0.59
C ARG A 15 1.97 -10.21 0.04
N LYS A 16 2.44 -10.14 -1.21
CA LYS A 16 2.60 -8.88 -1.94
C LYS A 16 1.43 -8.69 -2.91
N ILE A 17 0.74 -7.57 -2.79
CA ILE A 17 -0.37 -7.17 -3.66
C ILE A 17 0.12 -5.98 -4.49
N MET A 18 0.27 -6.17 -5.80
CA MET A 18 0.73 -5.11 -6.69
C MET A 18 -0.35 -4.04 -6.84
N LEU A 19 0.04 -2.78 -6.68
CA LEU A 19 -0.86 -1.66 -6.94
C LEU A 19 -1.03 -1.39 -8.43
N ASP A 20 -2.20 -0.86 -8.79
CA ASP A 20 -2.46 -0.33 -10.12
C ASP A 20 -1.63 0.96 -10.31
N MET A 21 -0.46 0.80 -10.92
CA MET A 21 0.48 1.89 -11.16
C MET A 21 -0.06 2.94 -12.13
N ALA A 22 -0.91 2.54 -13.09
CA ALA A 22 -1.52 3.48 -14.03
C ALA A 22 -2.48 4.40 -13.29
N TRP A 23 -3.36 3.83 -12.45
CA TRP A 23 -4.26 4.62 -11.62
C TRP A 23 -3.52 5.50 -10.63
N LEU A 24 -2.53 4.93 -9.93
CA LEU A 24 -1.73 5.65 -8.94
C LEU A 24 -0.99 6.85 -9.55
N SER A 25 -0.43 6.71 -10.74
CA SER A 25 0.29 7.79 -11.42
C SER A 25 -0.65 8.92 -11.84
N SER A 26 -1.81 8.59 -12.42
CA SER A 26 -2.76 9.58 -12.92
C SER A 26 -3.58 10.27 -11.82
N HIS A 27 -3.99 9.53 -10.79
CA HIS A 27 -4.92 10.02 -9.76
C HIS A 27 -4.27 10.25 -8.40
N LYS A 28 -3.02 9.80 -8.18
CA LYS A 28 -2.33 9.84 -6.89
C LYS A 28 -3.16 9.17 -5.77
N GLN A 29 -3.84 8.09 -6.13
CA GLN A 29 -4.71 7.32 -5.25
C GLN A 29 -4.41 5.83 -5.39
N ILE A 30 -4.54 5.11 -4.29
CA ILE A 30 -4.44 3.66 -4.31
C ILE A 30 -5.81 3.12 -4.70
N ARG A 31 -5.87 2.38 -5.81
CA ARG A 31 -7.04 1.59 -6.20
C ARG A 31 -6.80 0.15 -5.80
N LEU A 32 -7.60 -0.35 -4.86
CA LEU A 32 -7.52 -1.72 -4.37
C LEU A 32 -8.83 -2.45 -4.65
N PRO A 33 -8.83 -3.58 -5.37
CA PRO A 33 -10.04 -4.38 -5.52
C PRO A 33 -10.58 -4.84 -4.16
N LYS A 34 -11.91 -4.85 -3.99
CA LYS A 34 -12.55 -5.11 -2.68
C LYS A 34 -12.15 -6.46 -2.07
N TYR A 35 -11.96 -7.48 -2.91
CA TYR A 35 -11.55 -8.81 -2.49
C TYR A 35 -10.11 -8.89 -1.98
N TYR A 36 -9.27 -7.89 -2.28
CA TYR A 36 -7.94 -7.77 -1.70
C TYR A 36 -7.94 -7.00 -0.39
N LEU A 37 -9.03 -6.33 0.03
CA LEU A 37 -9.03 -5.63 1.30
C LEU A 37 -9.20 -6.62 2.45
N GLU A 38 -8.13 -6.80 3.20
CA GLU A 38 -8.06 -7.65 4.39
C GLU A 38 -7.47 -6.85 5.55
N ASP A 39 -7.80 -7.24 6.77
CA ASP A 39 -7.18 -6.66 7.97
C ASP A 39 -5.67 -6.92 7.99
N GLY A 40 -4.91 -5.91 8.42
CA GLY A 40 -3.45 -5.96 8.50
C GLY A 40 -2.70 -5.73 7.19
N ILE A 41 -3.37 -5.27 6.12
CA ILE A 41 -2.68 -4.81 4.90
C ILE A 41 -2.04 -3.45 5.16
N TYR A 42 -0.78 -3.31 4.78
CA TYR A 42 -0.04 -2.06 4.89
C TYR A 42 0.82 -1.76 3.67
N LEU A 43 1.13 -0.49 3.52
CA LEU A 43 2.13 0.00 2.59
C LEU A 43 3.42 0.29 3.36
N PRO A 44 4.55 -0.38 3.04
CA PRO A 44 5.83 -0.04 3.63
C PRO A 44 6.32 1.29 3.06
N TYR A 45 6.68 2.24 3.91
CA TYR A 45 7.26 3.51 3.46
C TYR A 45 8.43 3.91 4.35
N LYS A 46 9.40 4.61 3.77
CA LYS A 46 10.55 5.18 4.45
C LYS A 46 10.28 6.65 4.71
N SER A 47 10.23 7.02 5.98
CA SER A 47 10.14 8.43 6.38
C SER A 47 11.50 9.10 6.19
N ASN A 48 11.54 10.33 5.69
CA ASN A 48 12.80 11.05 5.46
C ASN A 48 13.65 11.27 6.74
N ASN A 49 13.07 11.09 7.92
CA ASN A 49 13.73 11.34 9.21
C ASN A 49 14.36 10.11 9.87
N THR A 50 14.07 8.90 9.41
CA THR A 50 14.56 7.66 10.05
C THR A 50 14.92 6.63 8.99
N SER A 51 16.02 5.90 9.22
CA SER A 51 16.39 4.73 8.40
C SER A 51 15.43 3.54 8.55
N GLU A 52 14.30 3.73 9.24
CA GLU A 52 13.32 2.71 9.56
C GLU A 52 12.19 2.71 8.53
N ILE A 53 11.74 1.51 8.16
CA ILE A 53 10.60 1.31 7.27
C ILE A 53 9.35 1.27 8.14
N GLU A 54 8.49 2.27 7.98
CA GLU A 54 7.20 2.35 8.66
C GLU A 54 6.10 1.63 7.87
N LYS A 55 5.07 1.17 8.59
CA LYS A 55 3.91 0.46 8.02
C LYS A 55 2.70 1.39 7.99
N TYR A 56 2.27 1.82 6.80
CA TYR A 56 1.01 2.54 6.64
C TYR A 56 -0.15 1.58 6.42
N PHE A 57 -0.93 1.30 7.45
CA PHE A 57 -2.07 0.39 7.35
C PHE A 57 -3.24 0.98 6.55
N LEU A 58 -3.76 0.19 5.61
CA LEU A 58 -4.98 0.48 4.85
C LEU A 58 -6.16 -0.16 5.57
N THR A 59 -6.79 0.60 6.46
CA THR A 59 -7.99 0.19 7.19
C THR A 59 -9.25 0.73 6.50
N LYS A 60 -10.40 0.10 6.76
CA LYS A 60 -11.70 0.53 6.19
C LYS A 60 -12.04 1.98 6.53
N ASP A 61 -11.61 2.48 7.68
CA ASP A 61 -11.78 3.87 8.10
C ASP A 61 -11.09 4.89 7.17
N LYS A 62 -10.02 4.48 6.49
CA LYS A 62 -9.25 5.33 5.56
C LYS A 62 -9.73 5.26 4.11
N ILE A 63 -10.84 4.55 3.84
CA ILE A 63 -11.42 4.48 2.51
C ILE A 63 -11.98 5.86 2.16
N LEU A 64 -11.44 6.49 1.11
CA LEU A 64 -11.94 7.77 0.61
C LEU A 64 -13.20 7.60 -0.21
N LYS A 65 -13.23 6.55 -1.03
CA LYS A 65 -14.32 6.25 -1.95
C LYS A 65 -14.36 4.75 -2.19
N GLU A 66 -15.55 4.24 -2.48
CA GLU A 66 -15.72 2.90 -3.00
C GLU A 66 -16.54 2.96 -4.31
N ASP A 67 -16.28 1.99 -5.17
CA ASP A 67 -17.08 1.69 -6.35
C ASP A 67 -17.64 0.26 -6.21
N THR A 68 -18.25 -0.31 -7.25
CA THR A 68 -18.80 -1.67 -7.20
C THR A 68 -17.74 -2.70 -6.81
N ASP A 69 -16.55 -2.61 -7.42
CA ASP A 69 -15.49 -3.63 -7.29
C ASP A 69 -14.21 -3.14 -6.60
N HIS A 70 -14.07 -1.84 -6.31
CA HIS A 70 -12.81 -1.27 -5.83
C HIS A 70 -12.99 -0.32 -4.63
N PHE A 71 -12.02 -0.32 -3.74
CA PHE A 71 -11.80 0.69 -2.71
C PHE A 71 -10.68 1.65 -3.15
N PHE A 72 -10.87 2.93 -2.85
CA PHE A 72 -9.92 3.98 -3.12
C PHE A 72 -9.36 4.54 -1.81
N PHE A 73 -8.04 4.55 -1.69
CA PHE A 73 -7.33 5.12 -0.55
C PHE A 73 -6.50 6.32 -0.98
N LYS A 74 -6.28 7.24 -0.04
CA LYS A 74 -5.31 8.32 -0.24
C LYS A 74 -3.92 7.72 -0.34
N PHE A 75 -3.12 8.18 -1.31
CA PHE A 75 -1.69 7.91 -1.34
C PHE A 75 -0.95 9.16 -0.84
N PRO A 76 -0.62 9.25 0.45
CA PRO A 76 0.02 10.45 1.01
C PRO A 76 1.54 10.52 0.76
N PHE A 77 2.14 9.44 0.26
CA PHE A 77 3.59 9.29 0.10
C PHE A 77 4.04 9.61 -1.33
N LYS A 78 5.33 9.89 -1.51
CA LYS A 78 5.93 9.87 -2.86
C LYS A 78 6.25 8.43 -3.25
N PRO A 79 6.19 8.07 -4.55
CA PRO A 79 6.61 6.75 -5.02
C PRO A 79 8.06 6.37 -4.63
N GLU A 80 8.91 7.37 -4.41
CA GLU A 80 10.31 7.21 -3.99
C GLU A 80 10.46 6.86 -2.51
N GLU A 81 9.47 7.22 -1.69
CA GLU A 81 9.44 6.94 -0.25
C GLU A 81 8.83 5.56 0.03
N VAL A 82 8.24 4.91 -0.97
CA VAL A 82 7.58 3.61 -0.79
C VAL A 82 8.55 2.47 -1.03
N GLU A 83 8.64 1.57 -0.05
CA GLU A 83 9.49 0.40 -0.10
C GLU A 83 8.69 -0.86 -0.43
N ASN A 84 9.31 -1.78 -1.17
CA ASN A 84 8.64 -3.00 -1.67
C ASN A 84 8.94 -4.26 -0.84
N ALA A 85 9.66 -4.08 0.27
CA ALA A 85 9.99 -5.11 1.24
C ALA A 85 10.41 -4.44 2.55
N ILE A 86 10.05 -5.06 3.67
CA ILE A 86 10.75 -4.82 4.93
C ILE A 86 11.94 -5.76 4.89
N GLN A 87 13.16 -5.24 4.71
CA GLN A 87 14.36 -6.04 4.95
C GLN A 87 14.46 -6.27 6.46
N SER A 88 13.95 -7.40 6.93
CA SER A 88 14.39 -7.95 8.21
C SER A 88 15.83 -8.45 8.00
N TYR A 89 16.79 -7.71 8.54
CA TYR A 89 18.19 -8.15 8.71
C TYR A 89 18.30 -9.08 9.91
#